data_AF-A0A921BGE3-F1
#
_entry.id   AF-A0A921BGE3-F1
#
_cell.length_a   1.000
_cell.length_b   1.000
_cell.length_c   1.000
_cell.angle_alpha   90.00
_cell.angle_beta   90.00
_cell.angle_gamma   90.00
#
_symmetry.space_group_name_H-M   'P 1'
#
loop_
_entity.id
_entity.type
_entity.pdbx_description
1 polymer ?
#
loop_
_entity_poly.entity_id
_entity_poly.type
_entity_poly.pdbx_seq_one_letter_code
_entity_poly.pdbx_strand_id
1 'polypeptide(L)'
;MKIKDILKSKRTISCEFFPPRDSDGIPGVLRTAGRIRGYNPDFVSVTYGAGGSTRAFTEEITSSLKRDTDLEVMAHLTCVCSD
;
A
#
# COMPACT_ATOMS: atom_id res chain seq x y z
N MET A 1 11.48 1.87 -7.26
CA MET A 1 12.71 2.28 -6.54
C MET A 1 12.80 1.48 -5.25
N LYS A 2 14.00 1.19 -4.73
CA LYS A 2 14.11 0.50 -3.43
C LYS A 2 14.01 1.52 -2.30
N ILE A 3 13.12 1.30 -1.34
CA ILE A 3 12.91 2.23 -0.19
C ILE A 3 14.21 2.51 0.57
N LYS A 4 15.10 1.51 0.71
CA LYS A 4 16.41 1.68 1.37
C LYS A 4 17.27 2.80 0.77
N ASP A 5 17.11 3.09 -0.51
CA ASP A 5 17.89 4.12 -1.21
C ASP A 5 17.25 5.50 -1.00
N ILE A 6 15.91 5.57 -0.89
CA ILE A 6 15.16 6.78 -0.50
C ILE A 6 15.58 7.22 0.90
N LEU A 7 15.56 6.28 1.86
CA LEU A 7 15.89 6.53 3.27
C LEU A 7 17.32 7.08 3.48
N LYS A 8 18.25 6.73 2.59
CA LYS A 8 19.63 7.26 2.64
C LYS A 8 19.74 8.70 2.15
N SER A 9 18.82 9.14 1.31
CA SER A 9 18.91 10.43 0.62
C SER A 9 18.32 11.60 1.42
N LYS A 10 17.33 11.34 2.28
CA LYS A 10 16.61 12.39 3.03
C LYS A 10 15.79 11.80 4.18
N ARG A 11 15.28 12.68 5.05
CA ARG A 11 14.24 12.34 6.02
C ARG A 11 12.91 12.12 5.29
N THR A 12 12.28 10.97 5.54
CA THR A 12 11.10 10.54 4.77
C THR A 12 9.79 10.64 5.53
N ILE A 13 8.70 10.78 4.78
CA ILE A 13 7.31 10.64 5.25
C ILE A 13 6.64 9.54 4.42
N SER A 14 5.90 8.65 5.10
CA SER A 14 5.11 7.60 4.45
C SER A 14 3.72 7.51 5.07
N CYS A 15 2.80 6.89 4.33
CA CYS A 15 1.42 6.66 4.79
C CYS A 15 1.05 5.19 4.60
N GLU A 16 0.30 4.65 5.56
CA GLU A 16 -0.16 3.27 5.56
C GLU A 16 -1.66 3.18 5.33
N PHE A 17 -2.06 2.25 4.45
CA PHE A 17 -3.46 1.95 4.15
C PHE A 17 -3.81 0.52 4.57
N PHE A 18 -5.09 0.32 4.87
CA PHE A 18 -5.63 -0.98 5.22
C PHE A 18 -6.55 -1.47 4.10
N PRO A 19 -6.45 -2.74 3.70
CA PRO A 19 -7.46 -3.36 2.86
C PRO A 19 -8.84 -3.24 3.55
N PRO A 20 -9.91 -2.92 2.79
CA PRO A 20 -11.26 -2.91 3.33
C PRO A 20 -11.68 -4.34 3.72
N ARG A 21 -12.76 -4.45 4.50
CA ARG A 21 -13.36 -5.76 4.82
C ARG A 21 -14.02 -6.39 3.59
N ASP A 22 -14.60 -5.56 2.73
CA ASP A 22 -15.35 -5.97 1.54
C ASP A 22 -14.78 -5.30 0.28
N SER A 23 -14.89 -5.96 -0.87
CA SER A 23 -14.33 -5.50 -2.16
C SER A 23 -14.87 -4.13 -2.59
N ASP A 24 -16.12 -3.83 -2.26
CA ASP A 24 -16.77 -2.54 -2.57
C ASP A 24 -16.06 -1.34 -1.91
N GLY A 25 -15.24 -1.59 -0.89
CA GLY A 25 -14.41 -0.59 -0.22
C GLY A 25 -13.12 -0.23 -0.98
N ILE A 26 -12.65 -1.06 -1.91
CA ILE A 26 -11.36 -0.89 -2.60
C ILE A 26 -11.31 0.46 -3.34
N PRO A 27 -12.33 0.87 -4.11
CA PRO A 27 -12.35 2.19 -4.74
C PRO A 27 -12.19 3.35 -3.75
N GLY A 28 -12.67 3.20 -2.51
CA GLY A 28 -12.50 4.20 -1.45
C GLY A 28 -11.05 4.36 -1.00
N VAL A 29 -10.33 3.23 -0.85
CA VAL A 29 -8.90 3.22 -0.52
C VAL A 29 -8.09 3.86 -1.64
N LEU A 30 -8.34 3.47 -2.89
CA LEU A 30 -7.64 4.01 -4.07
C LEU A 30 -7.86 5.53 -4.21
N ARG A 31 -9.10 6.01 -4.03
CA ARG A 31 -9.40 7.46 -4.04
C ARG A 31 -8.66 8.20 -2.94
N THR A 32 -8.58 7.62 -1.74
CA THR A 32 -7.89 8.25 -0.61
C THR A 32 -6.38 8.30 -0.84
N ALA A 33 -5.78 7.20 -1.30
CA ALA A 33 -4.37 7.17 -1.70
C ALA A 33 -4.07 8.19 -2.81
N GLY A 34 -4.97 8.34 -3.79
CA GLY A 34 -4.86 9.37 -4.82
C GLY A 34 -4.89 10.81 -4.28
N ARG A 35 -5.64 11.08 -3.21
CA ARG A 35 -5.61 12.38 -2.50
C ARG A 35 -4.30 12.56 -1.72
N ILE A 36 -3.85 11.51 -1.04
CA ILE A 36 -2.59 11.52 -0.27
C ILE A 36 -1.38 11.76 -1.18
N ARG A 37 -1.42 11.31 -2.44
CA ARG A 37 -0.42 11.61 -3.47
C ARG A 37 -0.08 13.11 -3.56
N GLY A 38 -1.07 13.99 -3.40
CA GLY A 38 -0.87 15.45 -3.45
C GLY A 38 0.00 16.01 -2.33
N TYR A 39 0.26 15.23 -1.27
CA TYR A 39 1.16 15.58 -0.18
C TYR A 39 2.59 15.04 -0.36
N ASN A 40 2.89 14.43 -1.52
CA ASN A 40 4.21 13.89 -1.88
C ASN A 40 4.82 12.95 -0.82
N PRO A 41 4.13 11.87 -0.40
CA PRO A 41 4.75 10.85 0.43
C PRO A 41 5.89 10.18 -0.34
N ASP A 42 6.94 9.79 0.38
CA ASP A 42 8.11 9.14 -0.22
C ASP A 42 7.84 7.69 -0.64
N PHE A 43 6.93 7.05 0.08
CA PHE A 43 6.34 5.77 -0.26
C PHE A 43 5.04 5.59 0.53
N VAL A 44 4.23 4.63 0.11
CA VAL A 44 3.03 4.19 0.82
C VAL A 44 3.09 2.70 1.09
N SER A 45 2.48 2.26 2.19
CA SER A 45 2.32 0.84 2.52
C SER A 45 0.85 0.41 2.45
N VAL A 46 0.62 -0.85 2.13
CA VAL A 46 -0.68 -1.50 2.31
C VAL A 46 -0.48 -2.69 3.23
N THR A 47 -1.25 -2.72 4.32
CA THR A 47 -1.16 -3.80 5.30
C THR A 47 -1.66 -5.13 4.73
N TYR A 48 -1.23 -6.22 5.35
CA TYR A 48 -1.65 -7.57 5.01
C TYR A 48 -2.70 -8.02 6.03
N GLY A 49 -3.86 -8.46 5.56
CA GLY A 49 -4.95 -8.93 6.44
C GLY A 49 -4.47 -10.00 7.41
N ALA A 50 -4.90 -9.91 8.67
CA ALA A 50 -4.55 -10.90 9.69
C ALA A 50 -4.93 -12.32 9.22
N GLY A 51 -3.99 -13.26 9.31
CA GLY A 51 -4.15 -14.64 8.81
C GLY A 51 -4.38 -14.77 7.30
N GLY A 52 -4.08 -13.73 6.50
CA GLY A 52 -4.29 -13.74 5.05
C GLY A 52 -5.72 -13.51 4.58
N SER A 53 -6.64 -13.15 5.49
CA SER A 53 -8.08 -12.97 5.20
C SER A 53 -8.39 -12.02 4.05
N THR A 54 -7.59 -10.96 3.87
CA THR A 54 -7.75 -9.96 2.80
C THR A 54 -6.51 -9.88 1.89
N ARG A 55 -5.77 -10.99 1.73
CA ARG A 55 -4.55 -11.02 0.89
C ARG A 55 -4.80 -10.58 -0.55
N ALA A 56 -5.92 -11.00 -1.13
CA ALA A 56 -6.31 -10.64 -2.50
C ALA A 56 -6.53 -9.12 -2.64
N PHE A 57 -7.13 -8.49 -1.64
CA PHE A 57 -7.34 -7.04 -1.64
C PHE A 57 -6.03 -6.27 -1.44
N THR A 58 -5.11 -6.81 -0.65
CA THR A 58 -3.75 -6.25 -0.50
C THR A 58 -3.04 -6.23 -1.87
N GLU A 59 -3.08 -7.35 -2.58
CA GLU A 59 -2.49 -7.48 -3.92
C GLU A 59 -3.16 -6.54 -4.93
N GLU A 60 -4.49 -6.48 -4.95
CA GLU A 60 -5.25 -5.63 -5.87
C GLU A 60 -4.95 -4.14 -5.64
N ILE A 61 -4.98 -3.69 -4.38
CA ILE A 61 -4.71 -2.29 -4.02
C ILE A 61 -3.26 -1.93 -4.36
N THR A 62 -2.29 -2.75 -3.95
CA THR A 62 -0.87 -2.46 -4.19
C THR A 62 -0.54 -2.43 -5.67
N SER A 63 -1.05 -3.39 -6.45
CA SER A 63 -0.87 -3.45 -7.91
C SER A 63 -1.50 -2.26 -8.60
N SER A 64 -2.71 -1.87 -8.20
CA SER A 64 -3.42 -0.74 -8.81
C SER A 64 -2.73 0.59 -8.49
N LEU A 65 -2.33 0.81 -7.23
CA LEU A 65 -1.56 2.00 -6.88
C LEU A 65 -0.23 2.07 -7.62
N LYS A 66 0.48 0.94 -7.75
CA LYS A 66 1.78 0.90 -8.42
C LYS A 66 1.68 1.14 -9.93
N ARG A 67 0.60 0.68 -10.56
CA ARG A 67 0.37 0.80 -12.00
C ARG A 67 -0.24 2.16 -12.38
N ASP A 68 -1.19 2.64 -11.59
CA ASP A 68 -2.06 3.75 -11.97
C ASP A 68 -1.62 5.09 -11.34
N THR A 69 -0.57 5.10 -10.53
CA THR A 69 0.00 6.29 -9.89
C THR A 69 1.54 6.30 -9.98
N ASP A 70 2.15 7.43 -9.62
CA ASP A 70 3.60 7.60 -9.46
C ASP A 70 4.10 7.27 -8.05
N LEU A 71 3.26 6.71 -7.19
CA LEU A 71 3.63 6.34 -5.83
C LEU A 71 4.63 5.17 -5.82
N GLU A 72 5.60 5.24 -4.90
CA GLU A 72 6.36 4.06 -4.50
C GLU A 72 5.53 3.25 -3.50
N VAL A 73 5.20 2.01 -3.83
CA VAL A 73 4.24 1.20 -3.07
C VAL A 73 4.95 0.00 -2.47
N MET A 74 4.71 -0.24 -1.18
CA MET A 74 5.25 -1.39 -0.44
C MET A 74 4.09 -2.25 0.08
N ALA A 75 4.10 -3.52 -0.29
CA ALA A 75 3.14 -4.50 0.22
C ALA A 75 3.66 -5.10 1.53
N HIS A 76 2.84 -5.11 2.57
CA HIS A 76 3.10 -5.98 3.71
C HIS A 76 2.83 -7.42 3.28
N LEU A 77 3.59 -8.34 3.86
CA LEU A 77 3.40 -9.77 3.69
C LEU A 77 3.70 -10.44 5.03
N THR A 78 2.77 -11.25 5.53
CA THR A 78 2.98 -12.08 6.71
C THR A 78 2.90 -13.55 6.31
N CYS A 79 3.68 -14.40 6.98
CA CYS A 79 3.74 -15.85 6.73
C CYS A 79 2.91 -16.66 7.74
N VAL A 80 2.06 -16.01 8.52
CA VAL A 80 1.18 -16.68 9.48
C VAL A 80 -0.02 -17.23 8.71
N CYS A 81 -0.26 -18.54 8.83
CA CYS A 81 -1.32 -19.25 8.09
C CYS A 81 -1.15 -19.19 6.56
N SER A 82 0.09 -19.10 6.07
CA SER A 82 0.41 -19.32 4.65
C SER A 82 0.78 -20.79 4.43
N ASP A 83 -0.10 -21.54 3.77
CA ASP A 83 0.18 -22.87 3.22
C ASP A 83 0.99 -22.77 1.92
#